data_AF-A0A323TKU3-F1
#
_entry.id   AF-A0A323TKU3-F1
#
_cell.length_a   1.000
_cell.length_b   1.000
_cell.length_c   1.000
_cell.angle_alpha   90.00
_cell.angle_beta   90.00
_cell.angle_gamma   90.00
#
_symmetry.space_group_name_H-M   'P 1'
#
loop_
_entity.id
_entity.type
_entity.pdbx_description
1 polymer ?
#
loop_
_entity_poly.entity_id
_entity_poly.type
_entity_poly.pdbx_seq_one_letter_code
_entity_poly.pdbx_strand_id
1 'polypeptide(L)' 'MSTLIIFWIFAIVTVVLTIKYKKPILLMLPFFAMGAYLVIQIALVPLPFMETVRFIFSLR' A
#
# COMPACT_ATOMS: atom_id res chain seq x y z
N MET A 1 12.59 5.90 -8.77
CA MET A 1 12.03 6.33 -10.08
C MET A 1 11.30 5.20 -10.80
N SER A 2 11.90 4.01 -10.90
CA SER A 2 11.27 2.81 -11.49
C SER A 2 9.93 2.41 -10.86
N THR A 3 9.82 2.43 -9.52
CA THR A 3 8.58 2.10 -8.79
C THR A 3 7.39 3.00 -9.13
N LEU A 4 7.63 4.31 -9.30
CA LEU A 4 6.58 5.24 -9.71
C LEU A 4 6.09 4.94 -11.12
N ILE A 5 6.99 4.68 -12.05
CA ILE A 5 6.64 4.35 -13.44
C ILE A 5 5.77 3.09 -13.50
N ILE A 6 6.11 2.06 -12.73
CA ILE A 6 5.31 0.82 -12.62
C ILE A 6 3.90 1.13 -12.08
N PHE A 7 3.80 1.99 -11.06
CA PHE A 7 2.51 2.41 -10.51
C PHE A 7 1.65 3.17 -11.53
N TRP A 8 2.24 4.07 -12.32
CA TRP A 8 1.53 4.79 -13.38
C TRP A 8 1.01 3.86 -14.47
N ILE A 9 1.83 2.89 -14.91
CA ILE A 9 1.40 1.87 -15.87
C ILE A 9 0.22 1.07 -15.29
N PHE A 10 0.33 0.65 -14.03
CA PHE A 10 -0.73 -0.06 -13.33
C PHE A 10 -2.04 0.75 -13.26
N ALA A 11 -1.95 2.04 -12.92
CA ALA A 11 -3.11 2.93 -12.88
C ALA A 11 -3.80 3.06 -14.25
N ILE A 12 -3.03 3.25 -15.32
CA ILE A 12 -3.56 3.33 -16.69
C ILE A 12 -4.25 2.02 -17.08
N VAL A 13 -3.61 0.87 -16.83
CA VAL A 13 -4.22 -0.44 -17.08
C VAL A 13 -5.54 -0.58 -16.33
N THR A 14 -5.59 -0.12 -15.08
CA THR A 14 -6.81 -0.19 -14.27
C THR A 14 -7.94 0.65 -14.87
N VAL A 15 -7.64 1.85 -15.36
CA VAL A 15 -8.63 2.71 -16.05
C VAL A 15 -9.14 2.03 -17.33
N VAL A 16 -8.24 1.46 -18.14
CA VAL A 16 -8.62 0.74 -19.36
C VAL A 16 -9.52 -0.46 -19.04
N LEU A 17 -9.19 -1.24 -18.02
CA LEU A 17 -10.03 -2.36 -17.56
C LEU A 17 -11.38 -1.87 -17.03
N THR A 18 -11.40 -0.76 -16.30
CA THR A 18 -12.63 -0.14 -15.79
C THR A 18 -13.60 0.18 -16.94
N ILE A 19 -13.09 0.81 -17.99
CA ILE A 19 -13.89 1.17 -19.17
C ILE A 19 -14.33 -0.08 -19.91
N LYS A 20 -13.42 -1.04 -20.15
CA LYS A 20 -13.70 -2.29 -20.88
C LYS A 20 -14.76 -3.15 -20.19
N TYR A 21 -14.67 -3.31 -18.87
CA TYR A 21 -15.56 -4.18 -18.10
C TYR A 21 -16.77 -3.42 -17.53
N LYS A 22 -16.84 -2.09 -17.70
CA LYS A 22 -17.88 -1.20 -17.13
C LYS A 22 -18.07 -1.38 -15.61
N LYS A 23 -17.01 -1.79 -14.91
CA LYS A 23 -17.03 -2.00 -13.46
C LYS A 23 -16.23 -0.88 -12.78
N PRO A 24 -16.89 0.19 -12.30
CA PRO A 24 -16.20 1.32 -11.65
C PRO A 24 -15.41 0.89 -10.42
N ILE A 25 -15.76 -0.24 -9.81
CA ILE A 25 -15.05 -0.82 -8.67
C ILE A 25 -13.59 -1.18 -8.98
N LEU A 26 -13.25 -1.37 -10.27
CA LEU A 26 -11.87 -1.62 -10.67
C LEU A 26 -10.98 -0.40 -10.39
N LEU A 27 -11.51 0.83 -10.35
CA LEU A 27 -10.72 2.02 -9.97
C LEU A 27 -10.24 1.99 -8.52
N MET A 28 -10.85 1.17 -7.64
CA MET A 28 -10.31 0.96 -6.28
C MET A 28 -9.03 0.14 -6.28
N LEU A 29 -8.70 -0.58 -7.35
CA LEU A 29 -7.53 -1.45 -7.41
C LEU A 29 -6.18 -0.73 -7.14
N PRO A 30 -5.88 0.46 -7.70
CA PRO A 30 -4.68 1.23 -7.34
C PRO A 30 -4.69 1.68 -5.88
N PHE A 31 -5.84 2.09 -5.34
CA PHE A 31 -5.96 2.47 -3.92
C PHE A 31 -5.74 1.26 -3.00
N PHE A 32 -6.28 0.10 -3.38
CA PHE A 32 -6.08 -1.15 -2.66
C PHE A 32 -4.61 -1.59 -2.72
N ALA A 33 -3.96 -1.47 -3.87
CA ALA A 33 -2.53 -1.75 -4.01
C ALA A 33 -1.68 -0.85 -3.11
N MET A 34 -2.01 0.45 -3.01
CA MET A 34 -1.36 1.38 -2.08
C MET A 34 -1.60 0.99 -0.61
N GLY A 35 -2.85 0.64 -0.26
CA GLY A 35 -3.20 0.20 1.10
C GLY A 35 -2.49 -1.08 1.51
N ALA A 36 -2.45 -2.07 0.61
CA ALA A 36 -1.72 -3.31 0.82
C ALA A 36 -0.22 -3.07 0.96
N TYR A 37 0.36 -2.19 0.14
CA TYR A 37 1.75 -1.79 0.26
C TYR A 37 2.06 -1.14 1.62
N LEU A 38 1.17 -0.29 2.13
CA LEU A 38 1.29 0.29 3.47
C LEU A 38 1.25 -0.77 4.56
N VAL A 39 0.28 -1.69 4.52
CA VAL A 39 0.16 -2.78 5.51
C VAL A 39 1.40 -3.67 5.50
N ILE A 40 1.89 -4.02 4.31
CA ILE A 40 3.11 -4.80 4.16
C ILE A 40 4.30 -4.03 4.76
N GLN A 41 4.45 -2.74 4.46
CA GLN A 41 5.53 -1.96 5.05
C GLN A 41 5.44 -1.88 6.58
N ILE A 42 4.24 -1.70 7.13
CA ILE A 42 4.02 -1.70 8.59
C ILE A 42 4.40 -3.06 9.19
N ALA A 43 4.01 -4.15 8.52
CA ALA A 43 4.34 -5.51 8.96
C ALA A 43 5.83 -5.86 8.82
N LEU A 44 6.52 -5.23 7.86
CA LEU A 44 7.95 -5.37 7.63
C LEU A 44 8.80 -4.47 8.53
N VAL A 45 8.20 -3.55 9.32
CA VAL A 45 8.94 -2.83 10.35
C VAL A 45 9.53 -3.88 11.29
N PRO A 46 10.86 -3.93 11.46
CA PRO A 46 11.48 -4.93 12.31
C PRO A 46 11.09 -4.72 13.78
N LEU A 47 11.62 -5.57 14.63
CA LEU A 47 11.47 -5.63 16.09
C LEU A 47 11.58 -4.30 16.90
N PRO A 48 12.15 -3.16 16.44
CA PRO A 48 12.25 -1.97 17.28
C PRO A 48 10.91 -1.37 17.71
N PHE A 49 9.79 -1.62 17.01
CA PHE A 49 8.50 -1.06 17.45
C PHE A 49 8.10 -1.62 18.82
N MET A 50 8.20 -2.94 19.01
CA MET A 50 7.88 -3.58 20.29
C MET A 50 8.89 -3.22 21.39
N GLU A 51 10.17 -3.08 21.03
CA GLU A 51 11.20 -2.61 21.96
C GLU A 51 10.97 -1.14 22.36
N THR A 52 10.56 -0.29 21.42
CA THR A 52 10.24 1.13 21.67
C THR A 52 9.01 1.27 22.55
N VAL A 53 7.96 0.47 22.29
CA VAL A 53 6.77 0.42 23.15
C VAL A 53 7.17 -0.01 24.56
N ARG A 54 7.97 -1.08 24.71
CA ARG A 54 8.47 -1.53 26.02
C ARG A 54 9.31 -0.47 26.72
N PHE A 55 10.20 0.21 26.00
CA PHE A 55 11.02 1.30 26.53
C PHE A 55 10.15 2.44 27.06
N ILE A 56 9.18 2.92 26.29
CA ILE A 56 8.22 3.96 26.73
C ILE A 56 7.49 3.53 28.01
N PHE A 57 7.02 2.29 28.08
CA PHE A 57 6.32 1.78 29.27
C PHE A 57 7.25 1.51 30.47
N SER A 58 8.55 1.29 30.25
CA SER A 58 9.56 1.12 31.32
C SER A 58 10.02 2.44 31.96
N LEU A 59 9.72 3.60 31.35
CA LEU A 59 10.07 4.92 31.86
C LEU A 59 9.09 5.45 32.93
N ARG A 60 8.14 4.62 33.39
CA ARG A 60 7.22 4.91 34.49
C ARG A 60 7.71 4.30 35.79
#